data_AF-A0A2E5E551-F1
#
_entry.id   AF-A0A2E5E551-F1
#
_cell.length_a   1.000
_cell.length_b   1.000
_cell.length_c   1.000
_cell.angle_alpha   90.00
_cell.angle_beta   90.00
_cell.angle_gamma   90.00
#
_symmetry.space_group_name_H-M   'P 1'
#
loop_
_entity.id
_entity.type
_entity.pdbx_description
1 polymer ?
#
loop_
_entity_poly.entity_id
_entity_poly.type
_entity_poly.pdbx_seq_one_letter_code
_entity_poly.pdbx_strand_id
1 'polypeptide(L)' 'MAEEGEDEGTVPFPVASDFWPHGDVTRAFDVFNEATGRAKRAVFIVDPEGVIRWSNVYTESLPASSELIYELEQM' A
#
# COMPACT_ATOMS: atom_id res chain seq x y z
N MET A 1 -23.18 -25.24 13.13
CA MET A 1 -22.30 -24.08 13.35
C MET A 1 -20.90 -24.60 13.08
N ALA A 2 -20.41 -24.45 11.85
CA ALA A 2 -19.07 -24.88 11.52
C ALA A 2 -18.11 -23.81 12.05
N GLU A 3 -17.09 -24.23 12.79
CA GLU A 3 -15.91 -23.41 13.02
C GLU A 3 -15.17 -23.31 11.69
N GLU A 4 -15.14 -22.13 11.09
CA GLU A 4 -14.37 -21.86 9.88
C GLU A 4 -12.90 -21.74 10.29
N GLY A 5 -12.08 -22.64 9.73
CA GLY A 5 -10.64 -22.64 9.92
C GLY A 5 -10.00 -21.35 9.43
N GLU A 6 -8.85 -21.02 10.01
CA GLU A 6 -8.04 -19.86 9.64
C GLU A 6 -7.73 -19.89 8.13
N ASP A 7 -8.34 -18.98 7.35
CA ASP A 7 -8.00 -18.75 5.96
C ASP A 7 -6.55 -18.25 5.88
N GLU A 8 -5.59 -19.14 5.64
CA GLU A 8 -4.14 -18.87 5.50
C GLU A 8 -3.76 -17.95 4.31
N GLY A 9 -4.70 -17.19 3.77
CA GLY A 9 -4.50 -16.24 2.66
C GLY A 9 -5.26 -14.92 2.82
N THR A 10 -5.99 -14.71 3.91
CA THR A 10 -6.81 -13.50 4.10
C THR A 10 -6.10 -12.51 5.01
N VAL A 11 -5.89 -11.29 4.51
CA VAL A 11 -5.42 -10.17 5.32
C VAL A 11 -6.60 -9.48 6.01
N PRO A 12 -6.45 -8.95 7.24
CA PRO A 12 -7.55 -8.36 8.01
C PRO A 12 -7.93 -6.95 7.53
N PHE A 13 -7.58 -6.59 6.30
CA PHE A 13 -7.78 -5.27 5.72
C PHE A 13 -8.15 -5.38 4.23
N PRO A 14 -8.82 -4.36 3.65
CA PRO A 14 -9.20 -4.38 2.25
C PRO A 14 -7.99 -4.48 1.31
N VAL A 15 -8.13 -5.29 0.26
CA VAL A 15 -7.16 -5.36 -0.85
C VAL A 15 -7.81 -4.72 -2.07
N ALA A 16 -7.29 -3.56 -2.48
CA ALA A 16 -7.79 -2.83 -3.63
C ALA A 16 -7.21 -3.37 -4.96
N SER A 17 -7.94 -3.17 -6.06
CA SER A 17 -7.52 -3.55 -7.42
C SER A 17 -7.48 -2.33 -8.34
N ASP A 18 -6.28 -1.98 -8.83
CA ASP A 18 -6.04 -0.90 -9.80
C ASP A 18 -5.99 -1.46 -11.23
N PHE A 19 -7.06 -2.16 -11.61
CA PHE A 19 -7.09 -2.97 -12.84
C PHE A 19 -7.55 -2.19 -14.08
N TRP A 20 -8.57 -1.34 -13.98
CA TRP A 20 -9.08 -0.60 -15.14
C TRP A 20 -9.70 0.76 -14.77
N PRO A 21 -9.26 1.88 -15.40
CA PRO A 21 -8.16 1.97 -16.36
C PRO A 21 -6.83 1.49 -15.74
N HIS A 22 -6.07 0.68 -16.47
CA HIS A 22 -4.95 -0.08 -15.89
C HIS A 22 -3.91 0.86 -15.29
N GLY A 23 -3.75 0.85 -13.97
CA GLY A 23 -2.76 1.67 -13.28
C GLY A 23 -3.16 3.15 -13.10
N ASP A 24 -4.44 3.50 -13.17
CA ASP A 24 -4.88 4.91 -13.07
C ASP A 24 -4.53 5.50 -11.71
N VAL A 25 -4.81 4.76 -10.62
CA VAL A 25 -4.50 5.21 -9.26
C VAL A 25 -2.98 5.28 -9.07
N THR A 26 -2.26 4.23 -9.44
CA THR A 26 -0.80 4.18 -9.26
C THR A 26 -0.06 5.23 -10.10
N ARG A 27 -0.60 5.67 -11.24
CA ARG A 27 -0.09 6.84 -11.98
C ARG A 27 -0.39 8.16 -11.29
N ALA A 28 -1.58 8.33 -10.71
CA ALA A 28 -1.91 9.53 -9.95
C ALA A 28 -0.97 9.74 -8.75
N PHE A 29 -0.42 8.66 -8.20
CA PHE A 29 0.58 8.68 -7.13
C PHE A 29 2.04 8.59 -7.62
N ASP A 30 2.31 8.70 -8.93
CA ASP A 30 3.64 8.61 -9.56
C ASP A 30 4.45 7.34 -9.22
N VAL A 31 3.75 6.26 -8.91
CA VAL A 31 4.32 4.96 -8.53
C VAL A 31 4.02 3.85 -9.52
N PHE A 32 3.41 4.14 -10.67
CA PHE A 32 3.28 3.15 -11.73
C PHE A 32 4.65 2.90 -12.40
N ASN A 33 5.00 1.63 -12.60
CA ASN A 33 6.16 1.23 -13.36
C ASN A 33 5.75 0.90 -14.79
N GLU A 34 5.99 1.82 -15.72
CA GLU A 34 5.64 1.66 -17.14
C GLU A 34 6.36 0.49 -17.82
N ALA A 35 7.53 0.08 -17.33
CA ALA A 35 8.27 -1.03 -17.92
C ALA A 35 7.69 -2.41 -17.52
N THR A 36 7.16 -2.54 -16.31
CA THR A 36 6.63 -3.81 -15.80
C THR A 36 5.10 -3.86 -15.76
N GLY A 37 4.43 -2.73 -15.95
CA GLY A 37 2.97 -2.59 -15.90
C GLY A 37 2.39 -2.77 -14.49
N ARG A 38 3.17 -2.52 -13.44
CA ARG A 38 2.80 -2.75 -12.03
C ARG A 38 3.13 -1.54 -11.16
N ALA A 39 2.52 -1.44 -9.98
CA ALA A 39 2.95 -0.49 -8.97
C ALA A 39 4.40 -0.78 -8.54
N LYS A 40 5.20 0.27 -8.38
CA LYS A 40 6.40 0.24 -7.53
C LYS A 40 5.96 -0.07 -6.11
N ARG A 41 6.85 -0.67 -5.32
CA ARG A 41 6.59 -0.91 -3.90
C ARG A 41 6.63 0.42 -3.18
N ALA A 42 5.48 0.97 -2.84
CA ALA A 42 5.36 2.27 -2.20
C ALA A 42 4.39 2.22 -1.02
N VAL A 43 4.66 3.06 -0.01
CA VAL A 43 3.78 3.26 1.14
C VAL A 43 3.51 4.74 1.31
N PHE A 44 2.27 5.07 1.63
CA PHE A 44 1.78 6.43 1.87
C PHE A 44 1.08 6.47 3.22
N ILE A 45 1.30 7.53 3.99
CA ILE A 45 0.54 7.87 5.19
C ILE A 45 -0.29 9.10 4.86
N VAL A 46 -1.61 8.97 4.97
CA VAL A 46 -2.59 9.99 4.61
C VAL A 46 -3.38 10.35 5.87
N ASP A 47 -3.53 11.65 6.14
CA ASP A 47 -4.30 12.14 7.28
C ASP A 47 -5.82 12.16 6.99
N PRO A 48 -6.67 12.46 8.00
CA PRO A 48 -8.12 12.54 7.81
C PRO A 48 -8.59 13.63 6.84
N GLU A 49 -7.77 14.66 6.59
CA GLU A 49 -8.04 15.71 5.61
C GLU A 49 -7.67 15.30 4.17
N GLY A 50 -7.11 14.11 3.98
CA GLY A 50 -6.71 13.57 2.68
C GLY A 50 -5.33 14.03 2.21
N VAL A 51 -4.50 14.57 3.11
CA VAL A 51 -3.15 15.05 2.80
C VAL A 51 -2.13 13.95 3.06
N ILE A 52 -1.23 13.72 2.10
CA ILE A 52 -0.08 12.82 2.27
C ILE A 52 0.90 13.48 3.24
N ARG A 53 1.06 12.90 4.43
CA ARG A 53 2.01 13.37 5.46
C ARG A 53 3.39 12.75 5.29
N TRP A 54 3.44 11.55 4.72
CA TRP A 54 4.69 10.85 4.43
C TRP A 54 4.49 9.87 3.29
N SER A 55 5.55 9.62 2.52
CA SER A 55 5.58 8.63 1.46
C SER A 55 6.99 8.11 1.22
N ASN A 56 7.11 6.81 0.90
CA ASN A 56 8.38 6.22 0.51
C ASN A 56 8.20 5.17 -0.60
N VAL A 57 9.21 5.05 -1.46
CA VAL A 57 9.27 4.07 -2.55
C VAL A 57 10.48 3.17 -2.34
N TYR A 58 10.24 1.88 -2.25
CA TYR A 58 11.23 0.87 -1.94
C TYR A 58 11.72 0.18 -3.22
N THR A 59 13.03 0.19 -3.44
CA THR A 59 13.66 -0.45 -4.62
C THR A 59 14.26 -1.82 -4.30
N GLU A 60 15.00 -1.92 -3.19
CA GLU A 60 15.78 -3.11 -2.83
C GLU A 60 15.23 -3.86 -1.60
N SER A 61 14.31 -3.24 -0.86
CA SER A 61 13.83 -3.76 0.43
C SER A 61 12.30 -3.82 0.52
N LEU A 62 11.82 -4.49 1.56
CA LEU A 62 10.42 -4.44 1.97
C LEU A 62 10.24 -3.32 3.01
N PRO A 63 9.09 -2.62 3.02
CA PRO A 63 8.74 -1.75 4.12
C PRO A 63 8.72 -2.55 5.43
N ALA A 64 9.37 -2.01 6.48
CA ALA A 64 9.32 -2.60 7.80
C ALA A 64 8.17 -1.98 8.60
N SER A 65 7.33 -2.81 9.24
CA SER A 65 6.21 -2.28 10.03
C SER A 65 6.66 -1.32 11.14
N SER A 66 7.85 -1.54 11.71
CA SER A 66 8.45 -0.65 12.72
C SER A 66 8.78 0.74 12.19
N GLU A 67 9.20 0.85 10.92
CA GLU A 67 9.42 2.14 10.26
C GLU A 67 8.11 2.91 10.17
N LEU A 68 7.05 2.24 9.71
CA LEU A 68 5.73 2.86 9.55
C LEU A 68 5.11 3.28 10.89
N ILE A 69 5.26 2.45 11.93
CA ILE A 69 4.80 2.79 13.28
C ILE A 69 5.56 4.01 13.81
N TYR A 70 6.88 4.06 13.62
CA TYR A 70 7.68 5.21 14.03
C TYR A 70 7.22 6.48 13.31
N GLU A 71 7.02 6.45 11.99
CA GLU A 71 6.54 7.61 11.24
C GLU A 71 5.15 8.07 11.71
N LEU A 72 4.25 7.13 12.04
CA LEU A 72 2.94 7.45 12.60
C LEU A 72 3.02 8.09 14.00
N GLU A 73 3.98 7.69 14.83
CA GLU A 73 4.19 8.25 16.17
C GLU A 73 4.79 9.67 16.15
N GLN A 74 5.41 10.08 15.04
CA GLN A 74 6.02 11.42 14.88
C GLN A 74 5.09 12.46 14.23
N MET A 75 3.87 12.08 13.85
CA MET A 75 2.84 12.97 13.27
C MET A 75 1.92 13.53 14.35
#